data_AF-A0A946LDV9-F1
#
_entry.id   AF-A0A946LDV9-F1
#
_cell.length_a   1.000
_cell.length_b   1.000
_cell.length_c   1.000
_cell.angle_alpha   90.00
_cell.angle_beta   90.00
_cell.angle_gamma   90.00
#
_symmetry.space_group_name_H-M   'P 1'
#
loop_
_entity.id
_entity.type
_entity.pdbx_description
1 polymer ?
#
loop_
_entity_poly.entity_id
_entity_poly.type
_entity_poly.pdbx_seq_one_letter_code
_entity_poly.pdbx_strand_id
1 'polypeptide(L)'
;MKLSDAEKLNILLNQLNAASGQIDRRQHNEDKIFEWAITTLLAVFGVVLALSGSGYTFSNLVAVKIIASFLVIIPTIIFIVRVLSERKSIARQGIVIDRIRNELNFLKKGYYIKDEYLLPDEWHGSLSKSLRKRKTPYIYAIILTVLLVGVVTTIWMIL
;
A
#
# COMPACT_ATOMS: atom_id res chain seq x y z
N MET A 1 27.40 29.86 -6.27
CA MET A 1 28.19 28.94 -5.43
C MET A 1 28.20 27.58 -6.11
N LYS A 2 29.33 27.12 -6.67
CA LYS A 2 29.43 25.78 -7.28
C LYS A 2 29.67 24.79 -6.14
N LEU A 3 28.71 23.91 -5.87
CA LEU A 3 28.89 22.82 -4.91
C LEU A 3 30.10 21.96 -5.31
N SER A 4 30.91 21.60 -4.33
CA SER A 4 31.97 20.61 -4.49
C SER A 4 31.34 19.28 -4.91
N ASP A 5 32.03 18.50 -5.75
CA ASP A 5 31.51 17.22 -6.22
C ASP A 5 31.28 16.22 -5.07
N ALA A 6 32.04 16.34 -3.97
CA ALA A 6 31.80 15.59 -2.74
C ALA A 6 30.49 15.98 -2.02
N GLU A 7 30.11 17.28 -2.06
CA GLU A 7 28.83 17.74 -1.50
C GLU A 7 27.66 17.28 -2.35
N LYS A 8 27.80 17.30 -3.68
CA LYS A 8 26.77 16.75 -4.59
C LYS A 8 26.57 15.25 -4.37
N LEU A 9 27.65 14.49 -4.21
CA LEU A 9 27.58 13.06 -3.91
C LEU A 9 26.84 12.79 -2.60
N ASN A 10 27.18 13.51 -1.52
CA ASN A 10 26.50 13.38 -0.23
C ASN A 10 25.02 13.75 -0.30
N ILE A 11 24.65 14.79 -1.05
CA ILE A 11 23.25 15.17 -1.26
C ILE A 11 22.50 14.05 -1.98
N LEU A 12 23.07 13.48 -3.05
CA LEU A 12 22.45 12.40 -3.82
C LEU A 12 22.30 11.10 -3.00
N LEU A 13 23.31 10.75 -2.20
CA LEU A 13 23.25 9.59 -1.30
C LEU A 13 22.19 9.78 -0.19
N ASN A 14 22.09 10.99 0.39
CA ASN A 14 21.05 11.29 1.36
C ASN A 14 19.65 11.24 0.75
N GLN A 15 19.47 11.74 -0.47
CA GLN A 15 18.18 11.66 -1.18
C GLN A 15 17.81 10.21 -1.51
N LEU A 16 18.79 9.38 -1.89
CA LEU A 16 18.61 7.96 -2.14
C LEU A 16 18.17 7.22 -0.88
N ASN A 17 18.88 7.41 0.24
CA ASN A 17 18.53 6.81 1.52
C ASN A 17 17.14 7.25 2.00
N ALA A 18 16.81 8.54 1.83
CA ALA A 18 15.49 9.07 2.14
C ALA A 18 14.39 8.44 1.26
N ALA A 19 14.64 8.27 -0.04
CA ALA A 19 13.70 7.64 -0.97
C ALA A 19 13.50 6.14 -0.67
N SER A 20 14.57 5.41 -0.34
CA SER A 20 14.49 4.01 0.08
C SER A 20 13.69 3.85 1.37
N GLY A 21 14.00 4.64 2.41
CA GLY A 21 13.25 4.60 3.66
C GLY A 21 11.78 5.01 3.52
N GLN A 22 11.44 5.83 2.52
CA GLN A 22 10.04 6.14 2.19
C GLN A 22 9.31 4.96 1.55
N ILE A 23 9.99 4.13 0.75
CA ILE A 23 9.38 2.92 0.18
C ILE A 23 9.02 1.94 1.30
N ASP A 24 9.96 1.67 2.21
CA ASP A 24 9.73 0.74 3.32
C ASP A 24 8.61 1.23 4.24
N ARG A 25 8.59 2.52 4.58
CA ARG A 25 7.50 3.13 5.37
C ARG A 25 6.15 3.03 4.67
N ARG A 26 6.10 3.20 3.35
CA ARG A 26 4.85 3.09 2.58
C ARG A 26 4.37 1.65 2.47
N GLN A 27 5.28 0.68 2.33
CA GLN A 27 4.93 -0.73 2.36
C GLN A 27 4.37 -1.13 3.73
N HIS A 28 5.02 -0.71 4.81
CA HIS A 28 4.50 -0.94 6.17
C HIS A 28 3.12 -0.31 6.40
N ASN A 29 2.89 0.89 5.86
CA ASN A 29 1.58 1.53 5.92
C ASN A 29 0.53 0.79 5.08
N GLU A 30 0.88 0.26 3.90
CA GLU A 30 0.01 -0.58 3.08
C GLU A 30 -0.44 -1.82 3.87
N ASP A 31 0.50 -2.51 4.51
CA ASP A 31 0.23 -3.72 5.30
C ASP A 31 -0.65 -3.42 6.51
N LYS A 32 -0.37 -2.32 7.24
CA LYS A 32 -1.21 -1.86 8.35
C LYS A 32 -2.62 -1.50 7.93
N ILE A 33 -2.78 -0.83 6.79
CA ILE A 33 -4.10 -0.48 6.25
C ILE A 33 -4.89 -1.75 5.94
N PHE A 34 -4.24 -2.75 5.35
CA PHE A 34 -4.85 -4.03 5.04
C PHE A 34 -5.25 -4.80 6.31
N GLU A 35 -4.37 -4.88 7.31
CA GLU A 35 -4.64 -5.51 8.59
C GLU A 35 -5.84 -4.86 9.31
N TRP A 36 -5.88 -3.52 9.35
CA TRP A 36 -7.01 -2.78 9.89
C TRP A 36 -8.31 -3.07 9.15
N ALA A 37 -8.27 -3.10 7.82
CA ALA A 37 -9.45 -3.37 7.00
C ALA A 37 -10.00 -4.79 7.23
N ILE A 38 -9.12 -5.80 7.29
CA ILE A 38 -9.50 -7.18 7.61
C ILE A 38 -10.09 -7.28 9.01
N THR A 39 -9.41 -6.72 10.01
CA THR A 39 -9.85 -6.80 11.41
C THR A 39 -11.21 -6.14 11.59
N THR A 40 -11.44 -5.00 10.93
CA THR A 40 -12.74 -4.31 10.93
C THR A 40 -13.82 -5.15 10.27
N LEU A 41 -13.56 -5.72 9.09
CA LEU A 41 -14.52 -6.59 8.38
C LEU A 41 -14.88 -7.84 9.20
N LEU A 42 -13.90 -8.48 9.82
CA LEU A 42 -14.11 -9.64 10.70
C LEU A 42 -14.90 -9.26 11.97
N ALA A 43 -14.60 -8.12 12.58
CA ALA A 43 -15.35 -7.63 13.73
C ALA A 43 -16.82 -7.37 13.36
N VAL A 44 -17.07 -6.71 12.23
CA VAL A 44 -18.43 -6.49 11.72
C VAL A 44 -19.14 -7.81 11.45
N PHE A 45 -18.45 -8.78 10.82
CA PHE A 45 -18.99 -10.12 10.60
C PHE A 45 -19.42 -10.79 11.92
N GLY A 46 -18.57 -10.73 12.95
CA GLY A 46 -18.87 -11.25 14.28
C GLY A 46 -20.09 -10.57 14.92
N VAL A 47 -20.22 -9.25 14.76
CA VAL A 47 -21.39 -8.49 15.24
C VAL A 47 -22.66 -8.91 14.51
N VAL A 48 -22.63 -9.07 13.18
CA VAL A 48 -23.79 -9.53 12.39
C VAL A 48 -24.23 -10.92 12.84
N LEU A 49 -23.29 -11.84 13.09
CA LEU A 49 -23.59 -13.17 13.61
C LEU A 49 -24.14 -13.14 15.04
N ALA A 50 -23.61 -12.26 15.91
CA ALA A 50 -24.13 -12.14 17.27
C ALA A 50 -25.57 -11.59 17.29
N LEU A 51 -25.86 -10.62 16.41
CA LEU A 51 -27.19 -10.03 16.28
C LEU A 51 -28.22 -11.04 15.78
N SER A 52 -27.83 -11.99 14.92
CA SER A 52 -28.77 -13.01 14.43
C SER A 52 -29.28 -13.96 15.50
N GLY A 53 -28.42 -14.33 16.45
CA GLY A 53 -28.79 -15.21 17.56
C GLY A 53 -29.66 -14.54 18.62
N SER A 54 -29.76 -13.20 18.59
CA SER A 54 -30.38 -12.41 19.66
C SER A 54 -31.89 -12.18 19.52
N GLY A 55 -32.52 -12.64 18.43
CA GLY A 55 -33.99 -12.64 18.27
C GLY A 55 -34.64 -11.26 18.14
N TYR A 56 -33.87 -10.19 17.95
CA TYR A 56 -34.40 -8.84 17.74
C TYR A 56 -35.16 -8.76 16.42
N THR A 57 -36.44 -8.41 16.49
CA THR A 57 -37.28 -8.14 15.33
C THR A 57 -37.24 -6.64 15.03
N PHE A 58 -36.49 -6.26 14.00
CA PHE A 58 -36.51 -4.87 13.52
C PHE A 58 -37.83 -4.62 12.77
N SER A 59 -38.53 -3.54 13.12
CA SER A 59 -39.78 -3.13 12.44
C SER A 59 -39.60 -2.90 10.93
N ASN A 60 -38.38 -2.67 10.46
CA ASN A 60 -38.09 -2.45 9.05
C ASN A 60 -36.75 -3.12 8.65
N LEU A 61 -36.75 -4.45 8.65
CA LEU A 61 -35.58 -5.31 8.37
C LEU A 61 -34.83 -4.91 7.09
N VAL A 62 -35.57 -4.58 6.02
CA VAL A 62 -35.00 -4.21 4.72
C VAL A 62 -34.18 -2.93 4.82
N ALA A 63 -34.70 -1.90 5.51
CA ALA A 63 -33.97 -0.64 5.70
C ALA A 63 -32.69 -0.85 6.52
N VAL A 64 -32.73 -1.70 7.56
CA VAL A 64 -31.56 -2.04 8.38
C VAL A 64 -30.49 -2.74 7.54
N LYS A 65 -30.87 -3.71 6.69
CA LYS A 65 -29.95 -4.40 5.77
C LYS A 65 -29.27 -3.45 4.80
N ILE A 66 -30.03 -2.50 4.25
CA ILE A 66 -29.50 -1.50 3.32
C ILE A 66 -28.48 -0.61 4.02
N ILE A 67 -28.83 -0.06 5.20
CA ILE A 67 -27.94 0.80 5.98
C ILE A 67 -26.68 0.05 6.41
N ALA A 68 -26.82 -1.18 6.90
CA ALA A 68 -25.70 -2.04 7.28
C ALA A 68 -24.79 -2.33 6.08
N SER A 69 -25.37 -2.62 4.91
CA SER A 69 -24.60 -2.84 3.68
C SER A 69 -23.78 -1.60 3.31
N PHE A 70 -24.37 -0.39 3.35
CA PHE A 70 -23.63 0.85 3.07
C PHE A 70 -22.52 1.12 4.07
N LEU A 71 -22.77 0.87 5.37
CA LEU A 71 -21.77 1.02 6.43
C LEU A 71 -20.55 0.12 6.25
N VAL A 72 -20.68 -1.03 5.56
CA VAL A 72 -19.56 -1.93 5.27
C VAL A 72 -18.93 -1.63 3.91
N ILE A 73 -19.76 -1.41 2.88
CA ILE A 73 -19.30 -1.21 1.50
C ILE A 73 -18.47 0.07 1.38
N ILE A 74 -18.94 1.20 1.92
CA ILE A 74 -18.28 2.50 1.75
C ILE A 74 -16.86 2.50 2.33
N PRO A 75 -16.62 2.09 3.61
CA PRO A 75 -15.27 2.04 4.16
C PRO A 75 -14.38 1.04 3.42
N THR A 76 -14.90 -0.11 3.03
CA THR A 76 -14.12 -1.15 2.33
C THR A 76 -13.64 -0.65 0.97
N ILE A 77 -14.47 0.07 0.22
CA ILE A 77 -14.06 0.70 -1.05
C ILE A 77 -12.98 1.74 -0.80
N ILE A 78 -13.10 2.58 0.24
CA ILE A 78 -12.08 3.57 0.60
C ILE A 78 -10.73 2.89 0.89
N PHE A 79 -10.74 1.77 1.61
CA PHE A 79 -9.55 0.99 1.90
C PHE A 79 -8.91 0.42 0.63
N ILE A 80 -9.70 -0.20 -0.26
CA ILE A 80 -9.21 -0.73 -1.53
C ILE A 80 -8.56 0.39 -2.38
N VAL A 81 -9.23 1.54 -2.50
CA VAL A 81 -8.70 2.69 -3.24
C VAL A 81 -7.39 3.20 -2.62
N ARG A 82 -7.29 3.25 -1.29
CA ARG A 82 -6.05 3.66 -0.61
C ARG A 82 -4.89 2.69 -0.87
N VAL A 83 -5.12 1.38 -0.76
CA VAL A 83 -4.09 0.35 -1.03
C VAL A 83 -3.58 0.47 -2.47
N LEU A 84 -4.50 0.64 -3.43
CA LEU A 84 -4.13 0.82 -4.85
C LEU A 84 -3.44 2.17 -5.14
N SER A 85 -3.77 3.22 -4.39
CA SER A 85 -3.13 4.53 -4.48
C SER A 85 -1.68 4.51 -3.98
N GLU A 86 -1.42 3.85 -2.84
CA GLU A 86 -0.06 3.73 -2.30
C GLU A 86 0.86 2.99 -3.26
N ARG A 87 0.37 1.94 -3.94
CA ARG A 87 1.12 1.28 -5.02
C ARG A 87 1.58 2.26 -6.10
N LYS A 88 0.70 3.15 -6.59
CA LYS A 88 1.06 4.17 -7.60
C LYS A 88 2.10 5.15 -7.08
N SER A 89 2.10 5.39 -5.78
CA SER A 89 3.05 6.28 -5.12
C SER A 89 4.41 5.62 -4.94
N ILE A 90 4.47 4.36 -4.48
CA ILE A 90 5.69 3.55 -4.39
C ILE A 90 6.36 3.40 -5.76
N ALA A 91 5.57 3.12 -6.82
CA ALA A 91 6.11 3.04 -8.18
C ALA A 91 6.72 4.36 -8.66
N ARG A 92 6.13 5.50 -8.28
CA ARG A 92 6.69 6.83 -8.59
C ARG A 92 8.01 7.08 -7.85
N GLN A 93 8.13 6.64 -6.60
CA GLN A 93 9.38 6.74 -5.84
C GLN A 93 10.49 5.86 -6.42
N GLY A 94 10.16 4.66 -6.91
CA GLY A 94 11.12 3.82 -7.64
C GLY A 94 11.70 4.51 -8.89
N ILE A 95 10.90 5.31 -9.60
CA ILE A 95 11.36 6.10 -10.76
C ILE A 95 12.33 7.21 -10.32
N VAL A 96 12.09 7.84 -9.16
CA VAL A 96 12.98 8.87 -8.61
C VAL A 96 14.33 8.27 -8.21
N ILE A 97 14.33 7.09 -7.58
CA ILE A 97 15.56 6.35 -7.25
C ILE A 97 16.35 6.01 -8.51
N ASP A 98 15.69 5.50 -9.55
CA ASP A 98 16.34 5.22 -10.84
C ASP A 98 16.95 6.49 -11.46
N ARG A 99 16.29 7.65 -11.33
CA ARG A 99 16.79 8.94 -11.85
C ARG A 99 18.02 9.44 -11.05
N ILE A 100 17.95 9.43 -9.73
CA ILE A 100 19.07 9.82 -8.85
C ILE A 100 20.30 8.94 -9.12
N ARG A 101 20.09 7.64 -9.35
CA ARG A 101 21.16 6.71 -9.71
C ARG A 101 21.77 7.00 -11.09
N ASN A 102 20.96 7.35 -12.10
CA ASN A 102 21.48 7.75 -13.40
C ASN A 102 22.34 9.02 -13.31
N GLU A 103 21.96 9.97 -12.45
CA GLU A 103 22.76 11.16 -12.17
C GLU A 103 24.05 10.82 -11.40
N LEU A 104 24.00 9.88 -10.47
CA LEU A 104 25.18 9.34 -9.77
C LEU A 104 26.15 8.60 -10.71
N ASN A 105 25.65 7.81 -11.66
CA ASN A 105 26.47 7.15 -12.69
C ASN A 105 27.16 8.16 -13.64
N PHE A 106 26.66 9.39 -13.72
CA PHE A 106 27.27 10.47 -14.48
C PHE A 106 28.52 11.06 -13.78
N LEU A 107 28.65 10.86 -12.46
CA LEU A 107 29.88 11.16 -11.72
C LEU A 107 30.89 10.02 -11.96
N LYS A 108 31.96 10.30 -12.72
CA LYS A 108 32.94 9.32 -13.22
C LYS A 108 33.30 8.23 -12.19
N LYS A 109 32.98 6.98 -12.53
CA LYS A 109 33.47 5.75 -11.88
C LYS A 109 34.99 5.86 -11.69
N GLY A 110 35.47 5.72 -10.46
CA GLY A 110 36.90 5.77 -10.10
C GLY A 110 37.46 7.11 -9.60
N TYR A 111 36.77 8.25 -9.77
CA TYR A 111 37.25 9.54 -9.23
C TYR A 111 36.59 9.94 -7.90
N TYR A 112 35.32 9.58 -7.69
CA TYR A 112 34.54 9.98 -6.52
C TYR A 112 33.88 8.82 -5.76
N ILE A 113 33.84 7.64 -6.37
CA ILE A 113 33.15 6.46 -5.82
C ILE A 113 34.19 5.34 -5.74
N LYS A 114 34.72 5.09 -4.53
CA LYS A 114 35.37 3.81 -4.22
C LYS A 114 34.29 2.73 -4.31
N ASP A 115 34.64 1.58 -4.87
CA ASP A 115 33.76 0.52 -5.37
C ASP A 115 32.67 -0.04 -4.41
N GLU A 116 32.55 0.47 -3.17
CA GLU A 116 31.54 0.08 -2.17
C GLU A 116 30.19 0.83 -2.26
N TYR A 117 30.13 2.04 -2.84
CA TYR A 117 28.91 2.87 -2.80
C TYR A 117 28.04 2.79 -4.06
N LEU A 118 28.43 1.96 -5.03
CA LEU A 118 27.57 1.67 -6.18
C LEU A 118 26.52 0.66 -5.72
N LEU A 119 25.27 1.14 -5.62
CA LEU A 119 24.08 0.28 -5.62
C LEU A 119 24.33 -0.93 -6.54
N PRO A 120 23.96 -2.16 -6.14
CA PRO A 120 24.27 -3.35 -6.92
C PRO A 120 23.72 -3.24 -8.36
N ASP A 121 24.50 -3.66 -9.34
CA ASP A 121 24.19 -3.49 -10.78
C ASP A 121 22.83 -4.10 -11.17
N GLU A 122 22.43 -5.16 -10.46
CA GLU A 122 21.13 -5.84 -10.55
C GLU A 122 19.91 -4.94 -10.28
N TRP A 123 20.09 -3.77 -9.65
CA TRP A 123 19.02 -2.80 -9.44
C TRP A 123 18.76 -1.89 -10.65
N HIS A 124 19.58 -1.94 -11.71
CA HIS A 124 19.51 -1.02 -12.85
C HIS A 124 18.18 -1.18 -13.62
N GLY A 125 17.26 -0.21 -13.49
CA GLY A 125 15.96 -0.22 -14.16
C GLY A 125 15.07 -1.43 -13.78
N SER A 126 15.47 -2.19 -12.76
CA SER A 126 14.75 -3.36 -12.24
C SER A 126 13.93 -2.98 -11.01
N LEU A 127 14.36 -1.99 -10.22
CA LEU A 127 13.68 -1.58 -9.00
C LEU A 127 12.31 -0.97 -9.29
N SER A 128 12.23 0.02 -10.19
CA SER A 128 10.95 0.60 -10.61
C SER A 128 10.04 -0.42 -11.30
N LYS A 129 10.60 -1.32 -12.11
CA LYS A 129 9.86 -2.41 -12.77
C LYS A 129 9.35 -3.44 -11.75
N SER A 130 10.15 -3.81 -10.75
CA SER A 130 9.83 -4.73 -9.68
C SER A 130 8.72 -4.17 -8.78
N LEU A 131 8.89 -2.94 -8.31
CA LEU A 131 7.89 -2.23 -7.50
C LEU A 131 6.58 -2.02 -8.27
N ARG A 132 6.64 -1.77 -9.57
CA ARG A 132 5.44 -1.68 -10.44
C ARG A 132 4.76 -3.04 -10.65
N LYS A 133 5.53 -4.14 -10.70
CA LYS A 133 5.04 -5.52 -10.85
C LYS A 133 4.57 -6.16 -9.54
N ARG A 134 4.74 -5.49 -8.39
CA ARG A 134 4.32 -5.97 -7.07
C ARG A 134 2.82 -6.31 -7.08
N LYS A 135 2.50 -7.59 -6.90
CA LYS A 135 1.13 -8.15 -6.94
C LYS A 135 0.39 -8.03 -5.61
N THR A 136 1.11 -7.85 -4.51
CA THR A 136 0.61 -7.75 -3.13
C THR A 136 -0.62 -6.84 -2.98
N PRO A 137 -0.63 -5.59 -3.47
CA PRO A 137 -1.80 -4.71 -3.35
C PRO A 137 -3.04 -5.22 -4.10
N TYR A 138 -2.86 -5.99 -5.18
CA TYR A 138 -3.99 -6.64 -5.87
C TYR A 138 -4.53 -7.82 -5.08
N ILE A 139 -3.65 -8.62 -4.49
CA ILE A 139 -4.05 -9.74 -3.63
C ILE A 139 -4.85 -9.20 -2.43
N TYR A 140 -4.40 -8.11 -1.82
CA TYR A 140 -5.13 -7.42 -0.76
C TYR A 140 -6.51 -6.95 -1.20
N ALA A 141 -6.61 -6.30 -2.36
CA ALA A 141 -7.90 -5.87 -2.90
C ALA A 141 -8.85 -7.05 -3.16
N ILE A 142 -8.35 -8.18 -3.69
CA ILE A 142 -9.14 -9.40 -3.93
C ILE A 142 -9.65 -9.96 -2.60
N ILE A 143 -8.78 -10.12 -1.60
CA ILE A 143 -9.15 -10.63 -0.28
C ILE A 143 -10.22 -9.74 0.36
N LEU A 144 -10.04 -8.41 0.34
CA LEU A 144 -11.02 -7.47 0.87
C LEU A 144 -12.36 -7.54 0.12
N THR A 145 -12.33 -7.75 -1.20
CA THR A 145 -13.56 -7.90 -1.99
C THR A 145 -14.30 -9.19 -1.65
N VAL A 146 -13.59 -10.31 -1.51
CA VAL A 146 -14.20 -11.59 -1.11
C VAL A 146 -14.81 -11.49 0.29
N LEU A 147 -14.09 -10.90 1.24
CA LEU A 147 -14.60 -10.65 2.59
C LEU A 147 -15.83 -9.74 2.57
N LEU A 148 -15.80 -8.65 1.79
CA LEU A 148 -16.94 -7.74 1.64
C LEU A 148 -18.17 -8.48 1.14
N VAL A 149 -18.03 -9.26 0.08
CA VAL A 149 -19.13 -10.06 -0.46
C VAL A 149 -19.67 -11.00 0.61
N GLY A 150 -18.80 -11.70 1.34
CA GLY A 150 -19.20 -12.58 2.45
C GLY A 150 -19.96 -11.88 3.57
N VAL A 151 -19.52 -10.69 3.99
CA VAL A 151 -20.20 -9.91 5.03
C VAL A 151 -21.57 -9.43 4.52
N VAL A 152 -21.63 -8.90 3.30
CA VAL A 152 -22.90 -8.42 2.72
C VAL A 152 -23.87 -9.58 2.52
N THR A 153 -23.46 -10.72 1.97
CA THR A 153 -24.36 -11.87 1.82
C THR A 153 -24.88 -12.35 3.17
N THR A 154 -24.05 -12.32 4.20
CA THR A 154 -24.44 -12.69 5.58
C THR A 154 -25.46 -11.71 6.16
N ILE A 155 -25.28 -10.40 5.97
CA ILE A 155 -26.28 -9.39 6.35
C ILE A 155 -27.63 -9.68 5.67
N TRP A 156 -27.61 -10.07 4.39
CA TRP A 156 -28.84 -10.32 3.64
C TRP A 156 -29.52 -11.65 3.98
N MET A 157 -28.75 -12.70 4.26
CA MET A 157 -29.26 -14.03 4.59
C MET A 157 -29.72 -14.17 6.04
N ILE A 158 -29.02 -13.50 6.96
CA ILE A 158 -29.14 -13.80 8.39
C ILE A 158 -29.88 -12.69 9.17
N LEU A 159 -29.61 -11.42 8.84
CA LEU A 159 -30.32 -10.28 9.44
C LEU A 159 -31.72 -10.14 8.84
#